data_AF-A0AAN5I6Z1-F1
#
_entry.id   AF-A0AAN5I6Z1-F1
#
_cell.length_a   1.000
_cell.length_b   1.000
_cell.length_c   1.000
_cell.angle_alpha   90.00
_cell.angle_beta   90.00
_cell.angle_gamma   90.00
#
_symmetry.space_group_name_H-M   'P 1'
#
loop_
_entity.id
_entity.type
_entity.pdbx_description
1 polymer ?
#
loop_
_entity_poly.entity_id
_entity_poly.type
_entity_poly.pdbx_seq_one_letter_code
_entity_poly.pdbx_strand_id
1 'polypeptide(L)'
;YHSCCCGAHVVTLSRVFIVISLVFDVLDFANLSSPFGIIVVFSALFIDILGAVSIFQELRMPLCVFICLTSIHLPLSVLHGVISLASDPENQGKGGAILMTTVILFIVALPIFITYYNMSQFLKDREKAQQVPTLYTVQVHSPIPAAPAAAEVLSVHSTTTAPSYAPPPYDEKCRT
;
A
#
# COMPACT_ATOMS: atom_id res chain seq x y z
N TYR A 1 14.39 -10.67 6.00
CA TYR A 1 13.27 -10.71 5.04
C TYR A 1 13.53 -11.83 4.04
N HIS A 2 13.21 -13.09 4.39
CA HIS A 2 13.65 -14.28 3.64
C HIS A 2 12.49 -15.04 2.95
N SER A 3 11.32 -14.42 2.77
CA SER A 3 10.19 -15.09 2.11
C SER A 3 9.41 -14.12 1.24
N CYS A 4 9.42 -14.34 -0.08
CA CYS A 4 8.55 -13.64 -1.04
C CYS A 4 7.06 -13.70 -0.63
N CYS A 5 6.65 -14.70 0.16
CA CYS A 5 5.28 -14.86 0.67
C CYS A 5 4.88 -13.80 1.71
N CYS A 6 5.82 -13.20 2.45
CA CYS A 6 5.49 -12.21 3.49
C CYS A 6 5.04 -10.87 2.91
N GLY A 7 5.57 -10.46 1.75
CA GLY A 7 5.19 -9.20 1.12
C GLY A 7 3.74 -9.20 0.62
N ALA A 8 3.32 -10.28 -0.04
CA ALA A 8 1.95 -10.46 -0.50
C ALA A 8 0.93 -10.46 0.65
N HIS A 9 1.30 -11.05 1.79
CA HIS A 9 0.47 -11.04 2.99
C HIS A 9 0.28 -9.63 3.57
N VAL A 10 1.36 -8.83 3.64
CA VAL A 10 1.28 -7.44 4.12
C VAL A 10 0.39 -6.58 3.22
N VAL A 11 0.54 -6.69 1.90
CA VAL A 11 -0.31 -5.93 0.95
C VAL A 11 -1.77 -6.35 1.05
N THR A 12 -2.05 -7.66 1.18
CA THR A 12 -3.41 -8.17 1.31
C THR A 12 -4.07 -7.67 2.59
N LEU A 13 -3.35 -7.73 3.73
CA LEU A 13 -3.84 -7.19 4.98
C LEU A 13 -4.10 -5.68 4.91
N SER A 14 -3.19 -4.90 4.32
CA SER A 14 -3.39 -3.46 4.13
C SER A 14 -4.63 -3.15 3.28
N ARG A 15 -4.89 -3.94 2.23
CA ARG A 15 -6.10 -3.81 1.40
C ARG A 15 -7.37 -4.14 2.18
N VAL A 16 -7.36 -5.17 3.02
CA VAL A 16 -8.51 -5.51 3.85
C VAL A 16 -8.77 -4.42 4.88
N PHE A 17 -7.73 -3.93 5.56
CA PHE A 17 -7.88 -2.87 6.57
C PHE A 17 -8.42 -1.57 5.98
N ILE A 18 -7.89 -1.11 4.84
CA ILE A 18 -8.38 0.13 4.25
C ILE A 18 -9.84 0.02 3.80
N VAL A 19 -10.26 -1.14 3.28
CA VAL A 19 -11.68 -1.35 2.91
C VAL A 19 -12.57 -1.33 4.15
N ILE A 20 -12.13 -1.96 5.24
CA ILE A 20 -12.87 -1.93 6.52
C ILE A 20 -13.00 -0.50 7.04
N SER A 21 -11.91 0.29 7.04
CA SER A 21 -11.93 1.70 7.43
C SER A 21 -12.90 2.52 6.58
N LEU A 22 -12.86 2.34 5.26
CA LEU A 22 -13.74 3.05 4.33
C LEU A 22 -15.22 2.71 4.54
N VAL A 23 -15.54 1.45 4.90
CA VAL A 23 -16.91 1.06 5.26
C VAL A 23 -17.35 1.76 6.55
N PHE A 24 -16.50 1.83 7.57
CA PHE A 24 -16.81 2.56 8.80
C PHE A 24 -17.02 4.05 8.54
N ASP A 25 -16.17 4.70 7.76
CA ASP A 25 -16.29 6.12 7.40
C ASP A 25 -17.60 6.41 6.65
N VAL A 26 -18.03 5.52 5.75
CA VAL A 26 -19.31 5.67 5.03
C VAL A 26 -20.51 5.50 5.98
N LEU A 27 -20.42 4.56 6.92
CA LEU A 27 -21.46 4.36 7.93
C LEU A 27 -21.55 5.58 8.86
N ASP A 28 -20.42 6.12 9.29
CA ASP A 28 -20.37 7.34 10.11
C ASP A 28 -20.90 8.53 9.33
N PHE A 29 -20.56 8.64 8.03
CA PHE A 29 -21.07 9.68 7.16
C PHE A 29 -22.61 9.67 7.06
N ALA A 30 -23.20 8.47 6.98
CA ALA A 30 -24.65 8.30 6.92
C ALA A 30 -25.37 8.66 8.24
N ASN A 31 -24.68 8.60 9.38
CA ASN A 31 -25.24 8.85 10.71
C ASN A 31 -24.98 10.27 11.24
N LEU A 32 -24.40 11.15 10.42
CA LEU A 32 -24.06 12.52 10.83
C LEU A 32 -25.28 13.42 11.01
N SER A 33 -25.38 13.99 12.21
CA SER A 33 -26.38 15.00 12.57
C SER A 33 -25.81 16.40 12.78
N SER A 34 -24.49 16.54 12.92
CA SER A 34 -23.81 17.80 13.26
C SER A 34 -22.97 18.36 12.10
N PRO A 35 -23.05 19.68 11.80
CA PRO A 35 -22.30 20.31 10.71
C PRO A 35 -20.78 20.29 10.93
N PHE A 36 -20.31 20.34 12.19
CA PHE A 36 -18.89 20.19 12.50
C PHE A 36 -18.42 18.74 12.31
N GLY A 37 -19.28 17.77 12.62
CA GLY A 37 -19.03 16.36 12.34
C GLY A 37 -18.84 16.08 10.84
N ILE A 38 -19.59 16.78 9.99
CA ILE A 38 -19.48 16.64 8.53
C ILE A 38 -18.06 16.95 8.05
N ILE A 39 -17.45 18.02 8.53
CA ILE A 39 -16.09 18.40 8.12
C ILE A 39 -15.08 17.33 8.55
N VAL A 40 -15.18 16.85 9.80
CA VAL A 40 -14.26 15.83 10.34
C VAL A 40 -14.39 14.53 9.56
N VAL A 41 -15.60 14.01 9.37
CA VAL A 41 -15.83 12.74 8.66
C VAL A 41 -15.52 12.87 7.16
N PHE A 42 -15.83 14.00 6.53
CA PHE A 42 -15.45 14.23 5.14
C PHE A 42 -13.93 14.25 4.96
N SER A 43 -13.20 14.85 5.91
CA SER A 43 -11.74 14.82 5.88
C SER A 43 -11.17 13.42 6.09
N ALA A 44 -11.78 12.60 6.96
CA ALA A 44 -11.42 11.20 7.15
C ALA A 44 -11.60 10.41 5.85
N LEU A 45 -12.78 10.53 5.23
CA LEU A 45 -13.13 9.84 3.99
C LEU A 45 -12.19 10.22 2.84
N PHE A 46 -11.77 11.49 2.74
CA PHE A 46 -10.77 11.90 1.76
C PHE A 46 -9.39 11.27 2.00
N ILE A 47 -8.96 11.19 3.27
CA ILE A 47 -7.71 10.53 3.66
C ILE A 47 -7.79 9.04 3.33
N ASP A 48 -8.90 8.38 3.61
CA ASP A 48 -9.11 6.96 3.34
C ASP A 48 -9.18 6.63 1.85
N ILE A 49 -9.80 7.49 1.03
CA ILE A 49 -9.74 7.36 -0.44
C ILE A 49 -8.31 7.49 -0.94
N LEU A 50 -7.55 8.47 -0.45
CA LEU A 50 -6.13 8.62 -0.79
C LEU A 50 -5.35 7.37 -0.38
N GLY A 51 -5.60 6.85 0.83
CA GLY A 51 -5.02 5.61 1.34
C GLY A 51 -5.35 4.42 0.45
N ALA A 52 -6.61 4.25 0.06
CA ALA A 52 -7.06 3.18 -0.82
C ALA A 52 -6.33 3.25 -2.16
N VAL A 53 -6.32 4.41 -2.83
CA VAL A 53 -5.60 4.60 -4.10
C VAL A 53 -4.12 4.24 -3.93
N SER A 54 -3.48 4.71 -2.85
CA SER A 54 -2.08 4.42 -2.55
C SER A 54 -1.78 2.94 -2.38
N ILE A 55 -2.65 2.22 -1.66
CA ILE A 55 -2.50 0.79 -1.34
C ILE A 55 -2.81 -0.08 -2.57
N PHE A 56 -3.86 0.23 -3.33
CA PHE A 56 -4.24 -0.53 -4.51
C PHE A 56 -3.27 -0.32 -5.67
N GLN A 57 -2.75 0.90 -5.85
CA GLN A 57 -1.75 1.20 -6.87
C GLN A 57 -0.31 0.93 -6.40
N GLU A 58 -0.12 0.46 -5.17
CA GLU A 58 1.21 0.17 -4.59
C GLU A 58 2.18 1.36 -4.68
N LEU A 59 1.66 2.59 -4.53
CA LEU A 59 2.43 3.83 -4.63
C LEU A 59 2.98 4.24 -3.26
N ARG A 60 4.31 4.23 -3.11
CA ARG A 60 4.98 4.52 -1.84
C ARG A 60 4.80 5.96 -1.34
N MET A 61 4.98 6.96 -2.21
CA MET A 61 4.91 8.37 -1.80
C MET A 61 3.49 8.75 -1.32
N PRO A 62 2.41 8.44 -2.06
CA PRO A 62 1.04 8.59 -1.58
C PRO A 62 0.76 7.82 -0.28
N LEU A 63 1.29 6.59 -0.13
CA LEU A 63 1.13 5.81 1.11
C LEU A 63 1.79 6.49 2.32
N CYS A 64 2.97 7.08 2.16
CA CYS A 64 3.61 7.87 3.21
C CYS A 64 2.79 9.10 3.58
N VAL A 65 2.24 9.82 2.59
CA VAL A 65 1.36 10.97 2.82
C VAL A 65 0.11 10.54 3.59
N PHE A 66 -0.52 9.43 3.20
CA PHE A 66 -1.64 8.83 3.91
C PHE A 66 -1.30 8.53 5.38
N ILE A 67 -0.17 7.87 5.66
CA ILE A 67 0.26 7.56 7.03
C ILE A 67 0.43 8.85 7.85
N CYS A 68 1.08 9.88 7.28
CA CYS A 68 1.26 11.17 7.94
C CYS A 68 -0.08 11.86 8.22
N LEU A 69 -0.97 11.95 7.23
CA LEU A 69 -2.29 12.56 7.38
C LEU A 69 -3.13 11.82 8.44
N THR A 70 -3.14 10.49 8.41
CA THR A 70 -3.85 9.67 9.39
C THR A 70 -3.29 9.89 10.80
N SER A 71 -1.96 10.00 10.95
CA SER A 71 -1.33 10.25 12.25
C SER A 71 -1.70 11.60 12.87
N ILE A 72 -2.00 12.60 12.04
CA ILE A 72 -2.46 13.93 12.47
C ILE A 72 -3.96 13.94 12.70
N HIS A 73 -4.71 13.29 11.81
CA HIS A 73 -6.17 13.25 11.87
C HIS A 73 -6.68 12.50 13.10
N LEU A 74 -6.05 11.39 13.47
CA LEU A 74 -6.48 10.57 14.59
C LEU A 74 -6.55 11.31 15.94
N PRO A 75 -5.51 12.04 16.40
CA PRO A 75 -5.60 12.84 17.63
C PRO A 75 -6.58 14.01 17.52
N LEU A 76 -6.75 14.61 16.33
CA LEU A 76 -7.76 15.65 16.09
C LEU A 76 -9.18 15.11 16.27
N SER A 77 -9.47 13.92 15.73
CA SER A 77 -10.77 13.26 15.87
C SER A 77 -11.05 12.84 17.31
N VAL A 78 -10.03 12.38 18.05
CA VAL A 78 -10.13 12.12 19.49
C VAL A 78 -10.44 13.40 20.26
N LEU A 79 -9.71 14.49 19.99
CA LEU A 79 -9.92 15.78 20.65
C LEU A 79 -11.33 16.32 20.39
N HIS A 80 -11.80 16.23 19.15
CA HIS A 80 -13.17 16.60 18.79
C HIS A 80 -14.20 15.75 19.55
N GLY A 81 -14.00 14.44 19.64
CA GLY A 81 -14.86 13.55 20.43
C GLY A 81 -14.91 13.94 21.90
N VAL A 82 -13.77 14.27 22.51
CA VAL A 82 -13.69 14.72 23.92
C VAL A 82 -14.39 16.06 24.12
N ILE A 83 -14.20 17.03 23.21
CA ILE A 83 -14.87 18.34 23.28
C ILE A 83 -16.38 18.18 23.14
N SER A 84 -16.83 17.42 22.13
CA SER A 84 -18.25 17.14 21.90
C SER A 84 -18.89 16.47 23.12
N LEU A 85 -18.16 15.57 23.77
CA LEU A 85 -18.63 14.88 24.97
C LEU A 85 -18.70 15.81 26.18
N ALA A 86 -17.73 16.68 26.36
CA ALA A 86 -17.72 17.66 27.45
C ALA A 86 -18.83 18.71 27.30
N SER A 87 -19.22 19.03 26.06
CA SER A 87 -20.30 19.97 25.77
C SER A 87 -21.71 19.40 25.94
N ASP A 88 -21.86 18.08 26.06
CA ASP A 88 -23.16 17.43 26.12
C ASP A 88 -23.55 17.06 27.57
N PRO A 89 -24.53 17.76 28.17
CA PRO A 89 -24.91 17.57 29.57
C PRO A 89 -25.51 16.18 29.86
N GLU A 90 -26.10 15.50 28.87
CA GLU A 90 -26.64 14.14 29.06
C GLU A 90 -25.55 13.07 29.22
N ASN A 91 -24.32 13.36 28.79
CA ASN A 91 -23.23 12.40 28.75
C ASN A 91 -22.18 12.59 29.86
N GLN A 92 -22.37 13.55 30.78
CA GLN A 92 -21.45 13.82 31.89
C GLN A 92 -21.21 12.62 32.82
N GLY A 93 -22.14 11.64 32.88
CA GLY A 93 -21.97 10.39 33.62
C GLY A 93 -21.30 9.25 32.84
N LYS A 94 -21.20 9.36 31.51
CA LYS A 94 -20.66 8.32 30.61
C LYS A 94 -19.24 8.63 30.09
N GLY A 95 -18.69 9.78 30.50
CA GLY A 95 -17.37 10.26 30.10
C GLY A 95 -16.26 9.22 30.21
N GLY A 96 -16.22 8.47 31.32
CA GLY A 96 -15.22 7.43 31.54
C GLY A 96 -15.33 6.25 30.56
N ALA A 97 -16.54 5.82 30.22
CA ALA A 97 -16.75 4.72 29.27
C ALA A 97 -16.35 5.10 27.84
N ILE A 98 -16.66 6.33 27.44
CA ILE A 98 -16.29 6.84 26.12
C ILE A 98 -14.78 7.04 26.03
N LEU A 99 -14.14 7.62 27.07
CA LEU A 99 -12.69 7.74 27.13
C LEU A 99 -12.00 6.36 27.03
N MET A 100 -12.48 5.37 27.77
CA MET A 100 -11.98 3.99 27.70
C MET A 100 -12.16 3.38 26.31
N THR A 101 -13.32 3.60 25.68
CA THR A 101 -13.58 3.12 24.31
C THR A 101 -12.61 3.75 23.31
N THR A 102 -12.37 5.05 23.41
CA THR A 102 -11.41 5.77 22.57
C THR A 102 -9.98 5.28 22.76
N VAL A 103 -9.55 5.00 24.01
CA VAL A 103 -8.22 4.43 24.29
C VAL A 103 -8.09 3.03 23.70
N ILE A 104 -9.12 2.19 23.81
CA ILE A 104 -9.12 0.85 23.21
C ILE A 104 -8.98 0.94 21.68
N LEU A 105 -9.76 1.83 21.04
CA LEU A 105 -9.66 2.06 19.59
C LEU A 105 -8.27 2.53 19.18
N PHE A 106 -7.63 3.40 19.97
CA PHE A 106 -6.26 3.83 19.73
C PHE A 106 -5.26 2.67 19.78
N ILE A 107 -5.38 1.80 20.79
CA ILE A 107 -4.52 0.61 20.93
C ILE A 107 -4.71 -0.34 19.74
N VAL A 108 -5.95 -0.55 19.29
CA VAL A 108 -6.27 -1.38 18.12
C VAL A 108 -5.78 -0.76 16.80
N ALA A 109 -5.67 0.56 16.72
CA ALA A 109 -5.16 1.24 15.54
C ALA A 109 -3.63 1.04 15.36
N LEU A 110 -2.86 0.85 16.44
CA LEU A 110 -1.40 0.66 16.38
C LEU A 110 -0.94 -0.48 15.46
N PRO A 111 -1.47 -1.72 15.56
CA PRO A 111 -1.09 -2.79 14.63
C PRO A 111 -1.46 -2.50 13.18
N ILE A 112 -2.55 -1.76 12.92
CA ILE A 112 -2.93 -1.32 11.57
C ILE A 112 -1.87 -0.35 11.03
N PHE A 113 -1.44 0.63 11.83
CA PHE A 113 -0.35 1.55 11.46
C PHE A 113 0.97 0.82 11.18
N ILE A 114 1.32 -0.16 12.01
CA ILE A 114 2.52 -0.99 11.79
C ILE A 114 2.40 -1.73 10.45
N THR A 115 1.21 -2.21 10.09
CA THR A 115 0.96 -2.87 8.80
C THR A 115 1.21 -1.93 7.63
N TYR A 116 0.70 -0.70 7.67
CA TYR A 116 0.95 0.31 6.63
C TYR A 116 2.42 0.73 6.55
N TYR A 117 3.10 0.85 7.69
CA TYR A 117 4.53 1.14 7.72
C TYR A 117 5.35 0.00 7.09
N ASN A 118 5.04 -1.25 7.43
CA ASN A 118 5.68 -2.42 6.84
C ASN A 118 5.45 -2.49 5.33
N MET A 119 4.24 -2.13 4.85
CA MET A 119 3.96 -2.01 3.43
C MET A 119 4.85 -0.94 2.76
N SER A 120 5.03 0.22 3.38
CA SER A 120 5.90 1.29 2.85
C SER A 120 7.37 0.85 2.76
N GLN A 121 7.88 0.14 3.77
CA GLN A 121 9.23 -0.44 3.72
C GLN A 121 9.36 -1.52 2.63
N PHE A 122 8.35 -2.36 2.49
CA PHE A 122 8.31 -3.36 1.42
C PHE A 122 8.35 -2.72 0.03
N LEU A 123 7.59 -1.64 -0.21
CA LEU A 123 7.64 -0.91 -1.47
C LEU A 123 9.02 -0.26 -1.71
N LYS A 124 9.63 0.29 -0.67
CA LYS A 124 10.99 0.85 -0.73
C LYS A 124 12.02 -0.20 -1.15
N ASP A 125 11.92 -1.41 -0.61
CA ASP A 125 12.84 -2.50 -0.94
C ASP A 125 12.63 -2.99 -2.38
N ARG A 126 11.38 -3.03 -2.87
CA ARG A 126 11.08 -3.32 -4.28
C ARG A 126 11.62 -2.28 -5.24
N GLU A 127 11.43 -0.98 -4.93
CA GLU A 127 11.98 0.12 -5.73
C GLU A 127 13.50 0.02 -5.87
N LYS A 128 14.20 -0.29 -4.77
CA LYS A 128 15.66 -0.47 -4.77
C LYS A 128 16.09 -1.70 -5.56
N ALA A 129 15.37 -2.82 -5.46
CA ALA A 129 15.68 -4.04 -6.19
C ALA A 129 15.52 -3.84 -7.71
N GLN A 130 14.51 -3.06 -8.14
CA GLN A 130 14.30 -2.73 -9.55
C GLN A 130 15.35 -1.77 -10.12
N GLN A 131 15.99 -0.96 -9.26
CA GLN A 131 17.05 -0.03 -9.68
C GLN A 131 18.42 -0.70 -9.89
N VAL A 132 18.60 -1.96 -9.49
CA VAL A 132 19.84 -2.69 -9.77
C VAL A 132 19.85 -3.02 -11.26
N PRO A 133 20.78 -2.47 -12.07
CA PRO A 133 20.87 -2.83 -13.48
C PRO A 133 21.12 -4.33 -13.56
N THR A 134 20.28 -5.05 -14.30
CA THR A 134 20.51 -6.43 -14.71
C THR A 134 21.72 -6.49 -15.65
N LEU A 135 22.92 -6.29 -15.10
CA LEU A 135 24.23 -6.38 -15.76
C LEU A 135 24.77 -7.81 -15.73
N TYR A 136 23.88 -8.80 -15.68
CA TYR A 136 24.22 -10.19 -15.96
C TYR A 136 23.76 -10.50 -17.37
N THR A 137 24.43 -9.90 -18.35
CA THR A 137 24.54 -10.52 -19.67
C THR A 137 25.16 -11.88 -19.40
N VAL A 138 24.33 -12.93 -19.42
CA VAL A 138 24.81 -14.30 -19.50
C VAL A 138 25.63 -14.35 -20.78
N GLN A 139 26.94 -14.18 -20.65
CA GLN A 139 27.90 -14.53 -21.69
C GLN A 139 27.76 -16.03 -21.87
N VAL A 140 26.82 -16.44 -22.72
CA VAL A 140 26.80 -17.77 -23.29
C VAL A 140 28.10 -17.87 -24.09
N HIS A 141 29.13 -18.42 -23.47
CA HIS A 141 30.38 -18.73 -24.12
C HIS A 141 30.08 -19.82 -25.14
N SER A 142 29.76 -19.41 -26.36
CA SER A 142 29.55 -20.32 -27.48
C SER A 142 30.93 -20.91 -27.84
N PRO A 143 31.16 -22.23 -27.70
CA PRO A 143 32.41 -22.81 -28.15
C PRO A 143 32.47 -22.74 -29.67
N ILE A 144 33.43 -21.98 -30.18
CA ILE A 144 33.78 -21.87 -31.60
C ILE A 144 34.20 -23.27 -32.11
N PRO A 145 33.57 -23.82 -33.17
CA PRO A 145 34.23 -24.76 -34.05
C PRO A 145 34.92 -23.98 -35.17
N ALA A 146 36.21 -24.26 -35.39
CA ALA A 146 37.01 -23.67 -36.45
C ALA A 146 36.41 -23.91 -37.85
N ALA A 147 36.51 -22.89 -38.70
CA ALA A 147 36.08 -22.83 -40.11
C ALA A 147 36.85 -23.82 -41.02
N PRO A 148 36.49 -24.05 -42.31
CA PRO A 148 36.56 -22.98 -43.32
C PRO A 148 35.52 -22.97 -44.46
N ALA A 149 35.33 -21.76 -44.99
CA ALA A 149 35.12 -21.38 -46.40
C ALA A 149 34.00 -22.03 -47.23
N ALA A 150 32.93 -21.27 -47.48
CA ALA A 150 32.39 -21.05 -48.83
C ALA A 150 31.56 -19.76 -48.82
N ALA A 151 31.76 -18.95 -49.85
CA ALA A 151 31.09 -17.68 -50.07
C ALA A 151 29.62 -17.90 -50.46
N GLU A 152 28.72 -17.10 -49.88
CA GLU A 152 27.54 -16.67 -50.62
C GLU A 152 27.05 -15.31 -50.10
N VAL A 153 27.01 -14.35 -51.02
CA VAL A 153 26.45 -13.02 -50.85
C VAL A 153 24.94 -13.18 -50.81
N LEU A 154 24.29 -12.89 -49.67
CA LEU A 154 22.84 -12.70 -49.65
C LEU A 154 22.44 -11.48 -48.81
N SER A 155 21.53 -10.74 -49.43
CA SER A 155 21.03 -9.41 -49.13
C SER A 155 20.49 -9.19 -47.72
N VAL A 156 20.82 -8.01 -47.20
CA VAL A 156 20.20 -7.37 -46.04
C VAL A 156 18.69 -7.22 -46.25
N HIS A 157 17.91 -7.92 -45.43
CA HIS A 157 16.54 -7.53 -45.08
C HIS A 157 16.46 -7.42 -43.57
N SER A 158 16.63 -6.19 -43.07
CA SER A 158 16.38 -5.82 -41.68
C SER A 158 14.88 -5.95 -41.41
N THR A 159 14.47 -7.12 -40.96
CA THR A 159 13.14 -7.33 -40.37
C THR A 159 13.29 -7.08 -38.89
N THR A 160 12.94 -5.86 -38.46
CA THR A 160 12.80 -5.49 -37.05
C THR A 160 11.68 -6.35 -36.45
N THR A 161 12.05 -7.52 -35.94
CA THR A 161 11.20 -8.32 -35.07
C THR A 161 11.30 -7.68 -33.69
N ALA A 162 10.18 -7.13 -33.21
CA ALA A 162 10.06 -6.69 -31.83
C ALA A 162 10.47 -7.84 -30.90
N PRO A 163 11.25 -7.59 -29.83
CA PRO A 163 11.54 -8.63 -28.86
C PRO A 163 10.21 -9.10 -28.27
N SER A 164 9.84 -10.34 -28.61
CA SER A 164 8.84 -11.09 -27.86
C SER A 164 9.39 -11.21 -26.45
N TYR A 165 8.88 -10.38 -25.55
CA TYR A 165 9.08 -10.54 -24.12
C TYR A 165 8.42 -11.87 -23.75
N ALA A 166 9.21 -12.94 -23.75
CA ALA A 166 8.87 -14.12 -23.00
C ALA A 166 8.77 -13.67 -21.53
N PRO A 167 7.62 -13.84 -20.86
CA PRO A 167 7.55 -13.62 -19.43
C PRO A 167 8.62 -14.51 -18.77
N PRO A 168 9.34 -14.00 -17.75
CA PRO A 168 10.26 -14.85 -17.01
C PRO A 168 9.51 -16.09 -16.52
N PRO A 169 10.19 -17.26 -16.45
CA PRO A 169 9.56 -18.46 -15.93
C PRO A 169 8.97 -18.12 -14.56
N TYR A 170 7.65 -18.25 -14.45
CA TYR A 170 6.96 -18.14 -13.18
C TYR A 170 7.56 -19.19 -12.27
N ASP A 171 8.34 -18.75 -11.27
CA ASP A 171 8.87 -19.61 -10.23
C ASP A 171 7.67 -20.25 -9.53
N GLU A 172 7.45 -21.54 -9.81
CA GLU A 172 6.35 -22.37 -9.33
C GLU A 172 6.35 -22.56 -7.80
N LYS A 173 7.30 -21.92 -7.10
CA LYS A 173 7.48 -21.97 -5.64
C LYS A 173 6.53 -21.07 -4.84
N CYS A 174 5.68 -20.28 -5.49
CA CYS A 174 4.72 -19.39 -4.81
C CYS A 174 3.26 -19.89 -4.85
N ARG A 175 3.04 -21.20 -5.04
CA ARG A 175 1.70 -21.84 -4.99
C ARG A 175 1.63 -22.87 -3.87
N THR A 176 1.45 -22.41 -2.64
CA THR A 176 0.86 -23.20 -1.53
C THR A 176 0.17 -22.25 -0.59
#